data_AF-A0A2D9SQM6-F1
#
_entry.id   AF-A0A2D9SQM6-F1
#
_cell.length_a   1.000
_cell.length_b   1.000
_cell.length_c   1.000
_cell.angle_alpha   90.00
_cell.angle_beta   90.00
_cell.angle_gamma   90.00
#
_symmetry.space_group_name_H-M   'P 1'
#
loop_
_entity.id
_entity.type
_entity.pdbx_description
1 polymer ?
#
loop_
_entity_poly.entity_id
_entity_poly.type
_entity_poly.pdbx_seq_one_letter_code
_entity_poly.pdbx_strand_id
1 'polypeptide(L)' 'MLKVGSKAPDFELSDQHGELIRLVDLVSMGPLMLYFYFADFTPG' A
#
# COMPACT_ATOMS: atom_id res chain seq x y z
N MET A 1 2.18 10.14 -11.94
CA MET A 1 0.76 9.77 -11.72
C MET A 1 0.53 8.38 -12.29
N LEU A 2 -0.12 7.48 -11.55
CA LEU A 2 -0.42 6.13 -12.03
C LEU A 2 -1.50 6.18 -13.12
N LYS A 3 -1.40 5.30 -14.11
CA LYS A 3 -2.39 5.18 -15.20
C LYS A 3 -3.23 3.93 -14.97
N VAL A 4 -4.53 4.02 -15.26
CA VAL A 4 -5.41 2.85 -15.23
C VAL A 4 -4.86 1.77 -16.19
N GLY A 5 -4.81 0.52 -15.72
CA GLY A 5 -4.25 -0.61 -16.47
C GLY A 5 -2.72 -0.74 -16.41
N SER A 6 -1.99 0.25 -15.87
CA SER A 6 -0.56 0.10 -15.62
C SER A 6 -0.29 -0.79 -14.40
N LYS A 7 0.79 -1.57 -14.45
CA LYS A 7 1.26 -2.34 -13.29
C LYS A 7 1.61 -1.37 -12.16
N ALA A 8 1.11 -1.64 -10.95
CA ALA A 8 1.48 -0.87 -9.77
C ALA A 8 3.01 -0.97 -9.54
N PRO A 9 3.71 0.14 -9.28
CA PRO A 9 5.11 0.12 -8.87
C PRO A 9 5.26 -0.67 -7.58
N ASP A 10 6.30 -1.50 -7.49
CA ASP A 10 6.59 -2.23 -6.27
C ASP A 10 7.13 -1.28 -5.19
N PHE A 11 6.84 -1.59 -3.93
CA PHE A 11 7.34 -0.87 -2.77
C PHE A 11 7.27 -1.75 -1.53
N GLU A 12 8.03 -1.35 -0.51
CA GLU A 12 8.00 -1.96 0.81
C GLU A 12 7.85 -0.89 1.89
N LEU A 13 7.04 -1.19 2.90
CA LEU A 13 6.79 -0.32 4.05
C LEU A 13 6.68 -1.18 5.30
N SER A 14 7.06 -0.62 6.45
CA SER A 14 6.74 -1.24 7.74
C SER A 14 5.24 -1.10 8.03
N ASP A 15 4.63 -2.15 8.57
CA ASP A 15 3.28 -2.10 9.12
C ASP A 15 3.25 -1.46 10.53
N GLN A 16 2.07 -1.47 11.18
CA GLN A 16 1.91 -0.90 12.52
C GLN A 16 2.71 -1.62 13.63
N HIS A 17 3.25 -2.81 13.36
CA HIS A 17 4.10 -3.57 14.27
C HIS A 17 5.60 -3.44 13.93
N GLY A 18 5.94 -2.72 12.86
CA GLY A 18 7.31 -2.57 12.38
C GLY A 18 7.74 -3.67 11.40
N GLU A 19 6.85 -4.61 11.09
CA GLU A 19 7.15 -5.71 10.18
C GLU A 19 7.17 -5.22 8.74
N LEU A 20 8.19 -5.63 7.99
CA LEU A 20 8.36 -5.19 6.61
C LEU A 20 7.38 -5.93 5.69
N ILE A 21 6.53 -5.17 5.00
CA ILE A 21 5.54 -5.68 4.04
C ILE A 21 5.89 -5.18 2.65
N ARG A 22 5.85 -6.08 1.66
CA ARG A 22 6.05 -5.76 0.23
C ARG A 22 4.74 -5.84 -0.53
N LEU A 23 4.52 -4.90 -1.45
CA LEU A 23 3.28 -4.86 -2.25
C LEU A 23 3.07 -6.16 -3.04
N VAL A 24 4.14 -6.72 -3.60
CA VAL A 24 4.07 -7.96 -4.40
C VAL A 24 3.56 -9.17 -3.60
N ASP A 25 3.88 -9.24 -2.31
CA ASP A 25 3.42 -10.35 -1.46
C ASP A 25 1.91 -10.24 -1.24
N LEU A 26 1.40 -9.04 -0.96
CA LEU A 26 -0.04 -8.79 -0.79
C LEU A 26 -0.84 -9.07 -2.06
N VAL A 27 -0.35 -8.60 -3.22
CA VAL A 27 -1.02 -8.83 -4.51
C VAL A 27 -1.04 -10.32 -4.89
N SER A 28 -0.03 -11.10 -4.46
CA SER A 28 0.00 -12.54 -4.70
C SER A 28 -1.10 -13.31 -3.95
N MET A 29 -1.63 -12.75 -2.86
CA MET A 29 -2.70 -13.36 -2.06
C MET A 29 -4.09 -13.15 -2.68
N GLY A 30 -4.26 -12.13 -3.53
CA GLY A 30 -5.52 -11.85 -4.20
C GLY A 30 -5.72 -10.37 -4.56
N PRO A 31 -6.94 -9.99 -4.97
CA PRO A 31 -7.28 -8.59 -5.26
C PRO A 31 -7.02 -7.69 -4.04
N LEU A 32 -6.38 -6.54 -4.27
CA LEU A 32 -5.96 -5.60 -3.23
C LEU A 32 -6.51 -4.20 -3.51
N MET A 33 -7.06 -3.55 -2.48
CA MET A 33 -7.38 -2.12 -2.50
C MET A 33 -6.41 -1.41 -1.54
N LEU A 34 -5.57 -0.53 -2.10
CA LEU A 34 -4.60 0.26 -1.35
C LEU A 34 -5.05 1.73 -1.35
N TYR A 35 -5.04 2.36 -0.19
CA TYR A 35 -5.32 3.79 -0.04
C TYR A 35 -4.34 4.40 0.97
N PHE A 36 -3.97 5.65 0.74
CA PHE A 36 -3.20 6.47 1.68
C PHE A 36 -4.12 7.53 2.26
N TYR A 37 -3.97 7.82 3.55
CA TYR A 37 -4.60 8.94 4.22
C TYR A 37 -3.52 9.86 4.77
N PHE A 38 -3.90 11.10 5.09
CA PHE A 38 -2.93 12.18 5.34
C PHE A 38 -2.05 11.92 6.56
N ALA A 39 -2.66 11.69 7.72
CA ALA A 39 -1.99 11.33 8.95
C ALA A 39 -3.00 10.84 9.98
N ASP A 40 -2.52 10.10 10.98
CA ASP A 40 -3.30 9.78 12.17
C ASP A 40 -3.53 11.02 13.04
N PHE A 41 -4.60 11.00 13.83
CA PHE A 41 -4.91 12.03 14.84
C PHE A 41 -5.05 13.46 14.32
N THR A 42 -5.30 13.64 13.01
CA THR A 42 -5.65 14.95 12.46
C THR A 42 -7.16 15.20 12.55
N PRO A 43 -7.61 16.43 12.86
CA PRO A 43 -9.03 16.73 13.02
C PRO A 43 -9.90 16.38 11.80
N GLY A 44 -9.33 16.39 10.59
CA GLY A 44 -10.06 16.19 9.34
C GLY A 44 -10.88 17.41 8.97
#